data_AF-A0A1G1H4P5-F1
#
_entry.id   AF-A0A1G1H4P5-F1
#
_cell.length_a   1.000
_cell.length_b   1.000
_cell.length_c   1.000
_cell.angle_alpha   90.00
_cell.angle_beta   90.00
_cell.angle_gamma   90.00
#
_symmetry.space_group_name_H-M   'P 1'
#
loop_
_entity.id
_entity.type
_entity.pdbx_description
1 polymer ?
#
loop_
_entity_poly.entity_id
_entity_poly.type
_entity_poly.pdbx_seq_one_letter_code
_entity_poly.pdbx_strand_id
1 'polypeptide(L)' 'MAVKTESLPDIKILKSEAIEAIVKNIGITKAAFFIRETIAQKMDYLEIKEKLFGSKTASELYNEISAWKKSD' A
#
# COMPACT_ATOMS: atom_id res chain seq x y z
N MET A 1 -23.26 27.06 -21.20
CA MET A 1 -22.06 26.20 -21.36
C MET A 1 -22.25 24.98 -20.48
N ALA A 2 -22.45 23.80 -21.07
CA ALA A 2 -22.55 22.56 -20.31
C ALA A 2 -21.13 22.12 -19.93
N VAL A 3 -20.83 22.13 -18.63
CA VAL A 3 -19.55 21.63 -18.11
C VAL A 3 -19.56 20.13 -18.35
N LYS A 4 -18.70 19.64 -19.25
CA LYS A 4 -18.47 18.20 -19.41
C LYS A 4 -17.87 17.72 -18.09
N THR A 5 -18.70 17.14 -17.22
CA THR A 5 -18.21 16.34 -16.10
C THR A 5 -17.66 15.06 -16.70
N GLU A 6 -16.41 15.09 -17.16
CA GLU A 6 -15.65 13.85 -17.33
C GLU A 6 -15.75 13.12 -15.99
N SER A 7 -16.34 11.92 -16.00
CA SER A 7 -16.66 11.16 -14.80
C SER A 7 -15.44 11.15 -13.88
N LEU A 8 -15.61 11.67 -12.66
CA LEU A 8 -14.55 11.67 -11.65
C LEU A 8 -13.96 10.26 -11.56
N PRO A 9 -12.63 10.10 -11.57
CA PRO A 9 -12.00 8.80 -11.51
C PRO A 9 -12.45 8.07 -10.25
N ASP A 10 -12.69 6.76 -10.37
CA ASP A 10 -13.10 5.94 -9.24
C ASP A 10 -12.02 6.04 -8.16
N ILE A 11 -12.40 6.53 -6.99
CA ILE A 11 -11.51 6.77 -5.86
C ILE A 11 -10.76 5.50 -5.46
N LYS A 12 -11.35 4.31 -5.64
CA LYS A 12 -10.68 3.04 -5.35
C LYS A 12 -9.55 2.75 -6.33
N ILE A 13 -9.76 3.06 -7.62
CA ILE A 13 -8.72 2.92 -8.65
C ILE A 13 -7.58 3.88 -8.34
N LEU A 14 -7.90 5.14 -8.08
CA LEU A 14 -6.91 6.17 -7.75
C LEU A 14 -6.10 5.82 -6.49
N LYS A 15 -6.75 5.30 -5.44
CA LYS A 15 -6.08 4.81 -4.24
C LYS A 15 -5.13 3.65 -4.55
N SER A 16 -5.55 2.72 -5.42
CA SER A 16 -4.72 1.56 -5.77
C SER A 16 -3.50 1.97 -6.58
N GLU A 17 -3.65 2.89 -7.55
CA GLU A 17 -2.52 3.45 -8.32
C GLU A 17 -1.54 4.22 -7.43
N ALA A 18 -2.04 4.98 -6.45
CA ALA A 18 -1.19 5.69 -5.50
C ALA A 18 -0.39 4.72 -4.62
N ILE A 19 -1.02 3.65 -4.12
CA ILE A 19 -0.33 2.62 -3.34
C ILE A 19 0.72 1.91 -4.18
N GLU A 20 0.42 1.54 -5.42
CA GLU A 20 1.39 0.93 -6.34
C GLU A 20 2.58 1.86 -6.62
N ALA A 21 2.34 3.15 -6.86
CA ALA A 21 3.40 4.13 -7.08
C ALA A 21 4.32 4.24 -5.85
N ILE A 22 3.75 4.26 -4.64
CA ILE A 22 4.52 4.27 -3.39
C ILE A 22 5.34 2.98 -3.26
N VAL A 23 4.71 1.81 -3.41
CA VAL A 23 5.38 0.51 -3.29
C VAL A 23 6.54 0.39 -4.29
N LYS A 24 6.35 0.84 -5.53
CA LYS A 24 7.38 0.81 -6.58
C LYS A 24 8.58 1.70 -6.25
N ASN A 25 8.37 2.81 -5.55
CA ASN A 25 9.41 3.82 -5.33
C ASN A 25 10.22 3.59 -4.05
N ILE A 26 9.59 3.08 -2.98
CA ILE A 26 10.25 2.91 -1.67
C ILE A 26 10.32 1.44 -1.20
N GLY A 27 9.75 0.52 -1.96
CA GLY A 27 9.69 -0.90 -1.63
C GLY A 27 8.55 -1.23 -0.66
N ILE A 28 8.09 -2.48 -0.70
CA ILE A 28 6.86 -2.93 -0.03
C ILE A 28 6.89 -2.72 1.50
N THR A 29 8.05 -2.91 2.12
CA THR A 29 8.22 -2.77 3.58
C THR A 29 8.07 -1.32 4.03
N LYS A 30 8.76 -0.37 3.37
CA LYS A 30 8.68 1.05 3.71
C LYS A 30 7.32 1.63 3.34
N ALA A 31 6.74 1.17 2.22
CA ALA A 31 5.39 1.53 1.81
C ALA A 31 4.33 1.09 2.83
N ALA A 32 4.39 -0.14 3.33
CA ALA A 32 3.47 -0.62 4.34
C ALA A 32 3.53 0.19 5.63
N PHE A 33 4.73 0.58 6.06
CA PHE A 33 4.93 1.43 7.24
C PHE A 33 4.38 2.85 7.01
N PHE A 34 4.71 3.46 5.86
CA PHE A 34 4.23 4.78 5.48
C PHE A 34 2.70 4.84 5.39
N ILE A 35 2.08 3.84 4.76
CA ILE A 35 0.63 3.77 4.62
C ILE A 35 -0.03 3.61 6.00
N ARG A 36 0.51 2.73 6.85
CA ARG A 36 0.02 2.53 8.22
C ARG A 36 0.03 3.81 9.05
N GLU A 37 1.12 4.56 8.99
CA GLU A 37 1.33 5.74 9.85
C GLU A 37 0.67 7.00 9.29
N THR A 38 0.56 7.12 7.96
CA THR A 38 0.22 8.40 7.30
C THR A 38 -1.13 8.39 6.59
N ILE A 39 -1.59 7.22 6.12
CA ILE A 39 -2.74 7.12 5.21
C ILE A 39 -3.90 6.36 5.84
N ALA A 40 -3.63 5.39 6.72
CA ALA A 40 -4.66 4.48 7.19
C ALA A 40 -5.55 5.11 8.28
N GLN A 41 -6.81 5.42 7.93
CA GLN A 41 -7.89 5.36 8.93
C GLN A 41 -8.09 3.89 9.35
N LYS A 42 -8.53 3.65 10.59
CA LYS A 42 -8.56 2.32 11.25
C LYS A 42 -9.19 1.18 10.41
N MET A 43 -10.08 1.53 9.47
CA MET A 43 -10.76 0.62 8.56
C MET A 43 -9.93 0.29 7.28
N ASP A 44 -9.21 1.26 6.72
CA ASP A 44 -8.34 1.06 5.52
C ASP A 44 -7.06 0.25 5.87
N TYR A 45 -6.58 0.27 7.12
CA TYR A 45 -5.37 -0.47 7.52
C TYR A 45 -5.50 -1.99 7.31
N LEU A 46 -6.65 -2.57 7.70
CA LEU A 46 -6.88 -4.01 7.59
C LEU A 46 -6.93 -4.44 6.13
N GLU A 47 -7.64 -3.70 5.28
CA GLU A 47 -7.75 -3.98 3.85
C GLU A 47 -6.37 -3.86 3.16
N ILE A 48 -5.59 -2.84 3.51
CA ILE A 48 -4.25 -2.66 2.93
C ILE A 48 -3.26 -3.70 3.45
N LYS A 49 -3.32 -4.07 4.74
CA LYS A 49 -2.53 -5.17 5.30
C LYS A 49 -2.83 -6.47 4.58
N GLU A 50 -4.10 -6.75 4.31
CA GLU A 50 -4.53 -7.97 3.62
C GLU A 50 -4.11 -7.96 2.15
N LYS A 51 -4.20 -6.82 1.46
CA LYS A 51 -3.67 -6.67 0.09
C LYS A 51 -2.16 -6.85 -0.01
N LEU A 52 -1.40 -6.33 0.96
CA LEU A 52 0.07 -6.34 0.93
C LEU A 52 0.67 -7.66 1.43
N PHE A 53 0.00 -8.30 2.40
CA PHE A 53 0.57 -9.41 3.15
C PHE A 53 -0.34 -10.64 3.25
N GLY A 54 -1.60 -10.57 2.81
CA GLY A 54 -2.54 -11.68 2.90
C GLY A 54 -2.11 -12.90 2.10
N SER A 55 -1.33 -12.71 1.03
CA SER A 55 -0.76 -13.80 0.23
C SER A 55 0.58 -14.32 0.77
N LYS A 56 1.17 -13.71 1.80
CA LYS A 56 2.46 -14.09 2.36
C LYS A 56 2.28 -14.81 3.70
N THR A 57 3.00 -15.90 3.88
CA THR A 57 3.06 -16.56 5.19
C THR A 57 3.89 -15.75 6.18
N ALA A 58 3.63 -15.93 7.48
CA ALA A 58 4.41 -15.29 8.54
C ALA A 58 5.91 -15.58 8.43
N SER A 59 6.29 -16.75 7.92
CA SER A 59 7.68 -17.16 7.69
C SER A 59 8.34 -16.34 6.58
N GLU A 60 7.64 -16.12 5.47
CA GLU A 60 8.12 -15.29 4.36
C GLU A 60 8.30 -13.82 4.78
N LEU A 61 7.33 -13.28 5.53
CA LEU A 61 7.44 -11.94 6.10
C LEU A 61 8.63 -11.80 7.06
N TYR A 62 8.87 -12.81 7.90
CA TYR A 62 10.00 -12.83 8.82
C TYR A 62 11.35 -12.87 8.06
N ASN A 63 11.43 -13.65 6.99
CA ASN A 63 12.63 -13.73 6.16
C ASN A 63 12.90 -12.40 5.44
N GLU A 64 11.87 -11.72 4.93
CA GLU A 64 12.01 -10.39 4.32
C GLU A 64 12.47 -9.33 5.32
N ILE A 65 11.88 -9.30 6.52
CA ILE A 65 12.26 -8.35 7.58
C ILE A 65 13.69 -8.60 8.06
N SER A 66 14.08 -9.87 8.22
CA SER A 66 15.43 -10.23 8.67
C SER A 66 16.50 -9.99 7.60
N ALA A 67 16.17 -10.17 6.31
CA ALA A 67 17.04 -9.79 5.20
C ALA A 67 17.25 -8.27 5.11
N TRP A 68 16.18 -7.49 5.31
CA TRP A 68 16.27 -6.03 5.37
C TRP A 68 17.16 -5.55 6.51
N LYS A 69 17.00 -6.12 7.71
CA LYS A 69 17.78 -5.78 8.91
C LYS A 69 19.26 -6.17 8.85
N LYS A 70 19.66 -7.03 7.89
CA LYS A 70 21.05 -7.41 7.64
C LYS A 70 21.72 -6.53 6.57
N SER A 71 20.95 -5.73 5.84
CA SER A 71 21.43 -4.82 4.79
C SER A 71 21.59 -3.38 5.28
N ASP A 72 21.37 -3.14 6.58
CA ASP A 72 21.59 -1.89 7.32
C ASP A 72 22.72 -2.12 8.34
#